data_AF-A0AAD7N2L1-F1
#
_entry.id   AF-A0AAD7N2L1-F1
#
_cell.length_a   1.000
_cell.length_b   1.000
_cell.length_c   1.000
_cell.angle_alpha   90.00
_cell.angle_beta   90.00
_cell.angle_gamma   90.00
#
_symmetry.space_group_name_H-M   'P 1'
#
loop_
_entity.id
_entity.type
_entity.pdbx_description
1 polymer ?
#
loop_
_entity_poly.entity_id
_entity_poly.type
_entity_poly.pdbx_seq_one_letter_code
_entity_poly.pdbx_strand_id
1 'polypeptide(L)'
;DFDNLLTYLYTGPSDHPKTNEFLVSVLSLSTFYQIRDGRDHAISQLTHPGKKFHPALQFHLARCYRIDEWIEPAFRQLVEMPIQSLDMTHLEQIGPHGFFHLVQTKEKLLQVRQQLAFHIPPTITHSESHTPAYCTRAWTEEWKENIPRRLHHPDVPCDSATLLQELQTAVIDELCQQCQQLSISLLWGKGWTQQEDAEIDEGVAALIELQTGGPPQAEAIEAMENGVEGQAVPE
;
A
#
# COMPACT_ATOMS: atom_id res chain seq x y z
N ASP A 1 3.15 -29.81 -0.60
CA ASP A 1 4.30 -28.95 -0.25
C ASP A 1 5.64 -29.65 -0.25
N PHE A 2 5.84 -30.73 0.50
CA PHE A 2 7.16 -31.39 0.57
C PHE A 2 7.69 -31.83 -0.80
N ASP A 3 6.83 -32.35 -1.68
CA ASP A 3 7.20 -32.71 -3.06
C ASP A 3 7.71 -31.51 -3.88
N ASN A 4 7.21 -30.30 -3.63
CA ASN A 4 7.69 -29.09 -4.30
C ASN A 4 9.12 -28.75 -3.83
N LEU A 5 9.41 -28.91 -2.53
CA LEU A 5 10.76 -28.75 -2.02
C LEU A 5 11.71 -29.83 -2.57
N LEU A 6 11.28 -31.10 -2.61
CA LEU A 6 12.09 -32.16 -3.21
C LEU A 6 12.35 -31.90 -4.69
N THR A 7 11.34 -31.45 -5.42
CA THR A 7 11.50 -31.03 -6.82
C THR A 7 12.54 -29.92 -6.92
N TYR A 8 12.46 -28.87 -6.08
CA TYR A 8 13.47 -27.81 -6.06
C TYR A 8 14.89 -28.32 -5.83
N LEU A 9 15.08 -29.23 -4.85
CA LEU A 9 16.39 -29.73 -4.45
C LEU A 9 17.02 -30.71 -5.45
N TYR A 10 16.20 -31.51 -6.14
CA TYR A 10 16.69 -32.61 -6.97
C TYR A 10 16.51 -32.38 -8.48
N THR A 11 15.67 -31.45 -8.89
CA THR A 11 15.55 -31.05 -10.31
C THR A 11 16.40 -29.81 -10.58
N GLY A 12 17.04 -29.75 -11.74
CA GLY A 12 17.87 -28.60 -12.11
C GLY A 12 17.04 -27.32 -12.25
N PRO A 13 17.63 -26.12 -12.09
CA PRO A 13 16.90 -24.85 -12.11
C PRO A 13 16.03 -24.61 -13.36
N SER A 14 16.38 -25.25 -14.47
CA SER A 14 15.65 -25.15 -15.75
C SER A 14 14.29 -25.83 -15.74
N ASP A 15 14.08 -26.81 -14.86
CA ASP A 15 12.91 -27.69 -14.84
C ASP A 15 11.91 -27.34 -13.72
N HIS A 16 12.21 -26.30 -12.92
CA HIS A 16 11.36 -25.89 -11.81
C HIS A 16 10.00 -25.34 -12.31
N PRO A 17 8.88 -25.82 -11.74
CA PRO A 17 7.58 -25.21 -11.99
C PRO A 17 7.60 -23.73 -11.60
N LYS A 18 7.17 -22.85 -12.52
CA LYS A 18 7.09 -21.41 -12.26
C LYS A 18 5.74 -20.99 -11.69
N THR A 19 4.99 -21.88 -11.04
CA THR A 19 3.69 -21.54 -10.44
C THR A 19 3.88 -20.80 -9.12
N ASN A 20 2.87 -20.05 -8.67
CA ASN A 20 2.94 -19.35 -7.38
C ASN A 20 2.91 -20.34 -6.22
N GLU A 21 2.07 -21.37 -6.31
CA GLU A 21 1.97 -22.46 -5.34
C GLU A 21 3.32 -23.13 -5.10
N PHE A 22 4.04 -23.49 -6.18
CA PHE A 22 5.37 -24.09 -6.06
C PHE A 22 6.34 -23.19 -5.29
N LEU A 23 6.44 -21.92 -5.69
CA LEU A 23 7.37 -20.98 -5.07
C LEU A 23 6.99 -20.68 -3.61
N VAL A 24 5.70 -20.61 -3.27
CA VAL A 24 5.24 -20.44 -1.89
C VAL A 24 5.57 -21.66 -1.05
N SER A 25 5.36 -22.89 -1.56
CA SER A 25 5.79 -24.11 -0.86
C SER A 25 7.31 -24.14 -0.64
N VAL A 26 8.09 -23.76 -1.66
CA VAL A 26 9.56 -23.67 -1.57
C VAL A 26 9.97 -22.61 -0.55
N LEU A 27 9.37 -21.42 -0.58
CA LEU A 27 9.62 -20.36 0.41
C LEU A 27 9.32 -20.85 1.84
N SER A 28 8.17 -21.49 2.02
CA SER A 28 7.71 -21.99 3.32
C SER A 28 8.69 -23.01 3.90
N LEU A 29 8.92 -24.09 3.16
CA LEU A 29 9.75 -25.19 3.65
C LEU A 29 11.23 -24.83 3.68
N SER A 30 11.72 -23.99 2.75
CA SER A 30 13.10 -23.52 2.80
C SER A 30 13.36 -22.60 3.99
N THR A 31 12.37 -21.79 4.40
CA THR A 31 12.47 -20.99 5.62
C THR A 31 12.49 -21.91 6.85
N PHE A 32 11.59 -22.89 6.91
CA PHE A 32 11.51 -23.85 8.01
C PHE A 32 12.79 -24.68 8.17
N TYR A 33 13.27 -25.30 7.09
CA TYR A 33 14.49 -26.13 7.10
C TYR A 33 15.79 -25.31 6.99
N GLN A 34 15.71 -23.98 7.01
CA GLN A 34 16.87 -23.07 6.90
C GLN A 34 17.70 -23.27 5.62
N ILE A 35 17.04 -23.65 4.52
CA ILE A 35 17.63 -23.81 3.20
C ILE A 35 17.70 -22.43 2.54
N ARG A 36 18.74 -21.66 2.89
CA ARG A 36 18.90 -20.27 2.43
C ARG A 36 18.75 -20.09 0.93
N ASP A 37 19.37 -20.97 0.14
CA ASP A 37 19.32 -20.92 -1.32
C ASP A 37 17.88 -21.03 -1.87
N GLY A 38 17.08 -21.96 -1.33
CA GLY A 38 15.66 -22.11 -1.71
C GLY A 38 14.81 -20.92 -1.31
N ARG A 39 15.08 -20.32 -0.14
CA ARG A 39 14.41 -19.08 0.30
C ARG A 39 14.73 -17.93 -0.64
N ASP A 40 16.02 -17.68 -0.90
CA ASP A 40 16.49 -16.58 -1.74
C ASP A 40 15.98 -16.76 -3.19
N HIS A 41 15.99 -17.99 -3.71
CA HIS A 41 15.41 -18.34 -5.00
C HIS A 41 13.92 -17.99 -5.05
N ALA A 42 13.12 -18.49 -4.09
CA ALA A 42 11.69 -18.27 -4.08
C ALA A 42 11.36 -16.77 -4.01
N ILE A 43 12.03 -16.02 -3.14
CA ILE A 43 11.85 -14.55 -3.04
C ILE A 43 12.15 -13.90 -4.39
N SER A 44 13.28 -14.21 -5.02
CA SER A 44 13.67 -13.61 -6.32
C SER A 44 12.64 -13.88 -7.43
N GLN A 45 12.07 -15.09 -7.48
CA GLN A 45 11.08 -15.47 -8.49
C GLN A 45 9.70 -14.86 -8.19
N LEU A 46 9.34 -14.72 -6.92
CA LEU A 46 8.08 -14.12 -6.48
C LEU A 46 8.08 -12.59 -6.66
N THR A 47 9.23 -11.92 -6.54
CA THR A 47 9.38 -10.47 -6.80
C THR A 47 9.47 -10.11 -8.30
N HIS A 48 9.53 -11.11 -9.19
CA HIS A 48 9.66 -10.84 -10.62
C HIS A 48 8.46 -10.05 -11.17
N PRO A 49 8.65 -8.95 -11.95
CA PRO A 49 7.55 -8.06 -12.38
C PRO A 49 6.41 -8.72 -13.16
N GLY A 50 6.67 -9.87 -13.77
CA GLY A 50 5.66 -10.68 -14.47
C GLY A 50 4.72 -11.47 -13.54
N LYS A 51 5.01 -11.53 -12.24
CA LYS A 51 4.18 -12.20 -11.24
C LYS A 51 3.35 -11.17 -10.51
N LYS A 52 2.02 -11.30 -10.59
CA LYS A 52 1.10 -10.45 -9.83
C LYS A 52 0.54 -11.23 -8.66
N PHE A 53 0.79 -10.74 -7.46
CA PHE A 53 0.12 -11.20 -6.24
C PHE A 53 -1.02 -10.26 -5.93
N HIS A 54 -2.07 -10.79 -5.30
CA HIS A 54 -2.95 -9.91 -4.56
C HIS A 54 -2.14 -9.28 -3.40
N PRO A 55 -2.26 -7.97 -3.13
CA PRO A 55 -1.49 -7.31 -2.08
C PRO A 55 -1.67 -7.95 -0.70
N ALA A 56 -2.86 -8.47 -0.39
CA ALA A 56 -3.11 -9.21 0.86
C ALA A 56 -2.22 -10.45 1.01
N LEU A 57 -2.04 -11.23 -0.07
CA LEU A 57 -1.20 -12.42 -0.05
C LEU A 57 0.28 -12.04 0.05
N GLN A 58 0.73 -11.02 -0.70
CA GLN A 58 2.11 -10.53 -0.59
C GLN A 58 2.41 -10.06 0.84
N PHE A 59 1.49 -9.31 1.43
CA PHE A 59 1.58 -8.85 2.81
C PHE A 59 1.62 -10.00 3.82
N HIS A 60 0.77 -11.01 3.63
CA HIS A 60 0.76 -12.22 4.46
C HIS A 60 2.10 -12.97 4.40
N LEU A 61 2.61 -13.25 3.19
CA LEU A 61 3.89 -13.93 3.00
C LEU A 61 5.05 -13.11 3.60
N ALA A 62 5.03 -11.79 3.44
CA ALA A 62 6.01 -10.89 4.03
C ALA A 62 6.09 -11.06 5.55
N ARG A 63 4.92 -11.11 6.21
CA ARG A 63 4.82 -11.28 7.67
C ARG A 63 5.21 -12.68 8.14
N CYS A 64 4.75 -13.71 7.45
CA CYS A 64 5.01 -15.10 7.84
C CYS A 64 6.49 -15.46 7.72
N TYR A 65 7.17 -14.94 6.69
CA TYR A 65 8.55 -15.31 6.35
C TYR A 65 9.58 -14.19 6.58
N ARG A 66 9.17 -13.08 7.21
CA ARG A 66 10.01 -11.91 7.54
C ARG A 66 10.76 -11.38 6.32
N ILE A 67 9.99 -10.96 5.32
CA ILE A 67 10.48 -10.32 4.10
C ILE A 67 10.06 -8.86 4.17
N ASP A 68 10.85 -8.06 4.89
CA ASP A 68 10.49 -6.68 5.25
C ASP A 68 10.28 -5.81 4.00
N GLU A 69 11.05 -6.10 2.94
CA GLU A 69 11.01 -5.39 1.66
C GLU A 69 9.65 -5.54 0.94
N TRP A 70 8.82 -6.50 1.33
CA TRP A 70 7.50 -6.73 0.75
C TRP A 70 6.37 -6.06 1.53
N ILE A 71 6.61 -5.64 2.77
CA ILE A 71 5.56 -5.08 3.64
C ILE A 71 5.07 -3.76 3.06
N GLU A 72 5.98 -2.80 2.85
CA GLU A 72 5.64 -1.46 2.35
C GLU A 72 4.89 -1.50 1.01
N PRO A 73 5.40 -2.14 -0.07
CA PRO A 73 4.71 -2.12 -1.35
C PRO A 73 3.36 -2.84 -1.33
N ALA A 74 3.21 -3.90 -0.52
CA ALA A 74 1.94 -4.59 -0.37
C ALA A 74 0.94 -3.74 0.42
N PHE A 75 1.39 -3.10 1.51
CA PHE A 75 0.55 -2.25 2.34
C PHE A 75 0.08 -1.00 1.60
N ARG A 76 0.97 -0.33 0.85
CA ARG A 76 0.61 0.82 0.02
C ARG A 76 -0.47 0.47 -1.00
N GLN A 77 -0.35 -0.66 -1.69
CA GLN A 77 -1.39 -1.16 -2.60
C GLN A 77 -2.72 -1.44 -1.86
N LEU A 78 -2.69 -2.04 -0.67
CA LEU A 78 -3.90 -2.24 0.14
C LEU A 78 -4.57 -0.92 0.55
N VAL A 79 -3.77 0.11 0.86
CA VAL A 79 -4.26 1.46 1.19
C VAL A 79 -4.93 2.12 -0.02
N GLU A 80 -4.48 1.85 -1.24
CA GLU A 80 -5.11 2.36 -2.47
C GLU A 80 -6.41 1.62 -2.83
N MET A 81 -6.52 0.32 -2.50
CA MET A 81 -7.69 -0.51 -2.83
C MET A 81 -8.95 -0.15 -2.01
N PRO A 82 -10.15 -0.12 -2.61
CA PRO A 82 -11.39 0.02 -1.83
C PRO A 82 -11.57 -1.15 -0.85
N ILE A 83 -11.97 -0.88 0.40
CA ILE A 83 -12.15 -1.94 1.42
C ILE A 83 -13.20 -2.96 0.95
N GLN A 84 -14.22 -2.52 0.21
CA GLN A 84 -15.28 -3.37 -0.33
C GLN A 84 -14.79 -4.36 -1.39
N SER A 85 -13.58 -4.16 -1.93
CA SER A 85 -12.96 -5.11 -2.87
C SER A 85 -12.25 -6.28 -2.19
N LEU A 86 -12.11 -6.25 -0.85
CA LEU A 86 -11.50 -7.31 -0.07
C LEU A 86 -12.55 -8.35 0.32
N ASP A 87 -12.28 -9.62 0.05
CA ASP A 87 -13.08 -10.75 0.51
C ASP A 87 -12.55 -11.30 1.84
N MET A 88 -13.23 -12.32 2.38
CA MET A 88 -12.83 -12.93 3.65
C MET A 88 -11.45 -13.56 3.59
N THR A 89 -11.04 -14.15 2.46
CA THR A 89 -9.72 -14.74 2.29
C THR A 89 -8.63 -13.67 2.35
N HIS A 90 -8.85 -12.50 1.74
CA HIS A 90 -7.94 -11.37 1.85
C HIS A 90 -7.86 -10.84 3.28
N LEU A 91 -8.98 -10.75 3.99
CA LEU A 91 -9.01 -10.30 5.39
C LEU A 91 -8.28 -11.27 6.33
N GLU A 92 -8.43 -12.57 6.11
CA GLU A 92 -7.68 -13.61 6.84
C GLU A 92 -6.17 -13.49 6.60
N GLN A 93 -5.75 -13.27 5.35
CA GLN A 93 -4.36 -13.05 4.97
C GLN A 93 -3.75 -11.81 5.64
N ILE A 94 -4.49 -10.69 5.64
CA ILE A 94 -4.06 -9.44 6.29
C ILE A 94 -3.96 -9.64 7.81
N GLY A 95 -4.92 -10.37 8.39
CA GLY A 95 -5.05 -10.59 9.82
C GLY A 95 -5.50 -9.33 10.59
N PRO A 96 -5.91 -9.49 11.87
CA PRO A 96 -6.56 -8.43 12.63
C PRO A 96 -5.68 -7.18 12.85
N HIS A 97 -4.39 -7.38 13.17
CA HIS A 97 -3.47 -6.25 13.36
C HIS A 97 -3.17 -5.51 12.05
N GLY A 98 -2.94 -6.25 10.96
CA GLY A 98 -2.76 -5.67 9.63
C GLY A 98 -3.97 -4.84 9.23
N PHE A 99 -5.17 -5.38 9.47
CA PHE A 99 -6.42 -4.72 9.11
C PHE A 99 -6.68 -3.48 9.97
N PHE A 100 -6.36 -3.52 11.27
CA PHE A 100 -6.44 -2.35 12.14
C PHE A 100 -5.60 -1.19 11.63
N HIS A 101 -4.32 -1.43 11.32
CA HIS A 101 -3.43 -0.39 10.78
C HIS A 101 -3.86 0.08 9.38
N LEU A 102 -4.38 -0.82 8.53
CA LEU A 102 -4.93 -0.47 7.22
C LEU A 102 -6.10 0.52 7.35
N VAL A 103 -7.07 0.22 8.22
CA VAL A 103 -8.24 1.08 8.45
C VAL A 103 -7.83 2.41 9.07
N GLN A 104 -6.93 2.39 10.07
CA GLN A 104 -6.42 3.61 10.70
C GLN A 104 -5.71 4.51 9.68
N THR A 105 -4.85 3.94 8.84
CA THR A 105 -4.14 4.69 7.79
C THR A 105 -5.12 5.30 6.79
N LYS A 106 -6.10 4.52 6.31
CA LYS A 106 -7.13 5.02 5.40
C LYS A 106 -7.95 6.15 6.00
N GLU A 107 -8.31 6.07 7.28
CA GLU A 107 -9.04 7.12 7.99
C GLU A 107 -8.20 8.41 8.10
N LYS A 108 -6.92 8.30 8.45
CA LYS A 108 -6.02 9.46 8.48
C LYS A 108 -5.86 10.11 7.10
N LEU A 109 -5.70 9.30 6.05
CA LEU A 109 -5.64 9.81 4.68
C LEU A 109 -6.94 10.53 4.28
N LEU A 110 -8.09 9.98 4.67
CA LEU A 110 -9.37 10.65 4.47
C LEU A 110 -9.40 12.01 5.18
N GLN A 111 -8.88 12.12 6.40
CA GLN A 111 -8.79 13.38 7.13
C GLN A 111 -7.87 14.39 6.44
N VAL A 112 -6.69 13.97 5.96
CA VAL A 112 -5.78 14.84 5.19
C VAL A 112 -6.47 15.36 3.93
N ARG A 113 -7.17 14.49 3.19
CA ARG A 113 -7.91 14.87 1.98
C ARG A 113 -9.07 15.81 2.28
N GLN A 114 -9.81 15.58 3.37
CA GLN A 114 -10.86 16.48 3.81
C GLN A 114 -10.32 17.87 4.15
N GLN A 115 -9.18 17.94 4.84
CA GLN A 115 -8.51 19.22 5.12
C GLN A 115 -8.17 19.96 3.83
N LEU A 116 -7.59 19.26 2.84
CA LEU A 116 -7.27 19.85 1.54
C LEU A 116 -8.53 20.29 0.77
N ALA A 117 -9.58 19.47 0.79
CA ALA A 117 -10.84 19.75 0.10
C ALA A 117 -11.53 21.02 0.63
N PHE A 118 -11.57 21.20 1.95
CA PHE A 118 -12.31 22.30 2.58
C PHE A 118 -11.45 23.53 2.89
N HIS A 119 -10.13 23.41 2.90
CA HIS A 119 -9.22 24.55 3.05
C HIS A 119 -8.83 25.11 1.69
N ILE A 120 -9.62 26.07 1.19
CA ILE A 120 -9.34 26.74 -0.08
C ILE A 120 -8.00 27.49 0.02
N PRO A 121 -6.98 27.09 -0.73
CA PRO A 121 -5.68 27.74 -0.70
C PRO A 121 -5.75 29.11 -1.37
N PRO A 122 -5.01 30.11 -0.87
CA PRO A 122 -4.96 31.41 -1.50
C PRO A 122 -4.33 31.29 -2.88
N THR A 123 -4.89 32.01 -3.85
CA THR A 123 -4.31 32.15 -5.18
C THR A 123 -3.08 33.06 -5.08
N ILE A 124 -1.95 32.60 -5.63
CA ILE A 124 -0.77 33.45 -5.81
C ILE A 124 -0.91 34.16 -7.14
N THR A 125 -0.96 35.49 -7.09
CA THR A 125 -1.03 36.34 -8.27
C THR A 125 0.37 36.75 -8.69
N HIS A 126 0.69 36.59 -9.98
CA HIS A 126 1.96 37.06 -10.52
C HIS A 126 1.92 38.58 -10.75
N SER A 127 3.08 39.23 -10.73
CA SER A 127 3.19 40.70 -10.76
C SER A 127 2.62 41.37 -12.02
N GLU A 128 2.65 40.67 -13.16
CA GLU A 128 2.15 41.14 -14.45
C GLU A 128 0.68 40.78 -14.69
N SER A 129 0.00 40.21 -13.68
CA SER A 129 -1.39 39.79 -13.82
C SER A 129 -2.28 41.01 -14.03
N HIS A 130 -2.81 41.16 -15.23
CA HIS A 130 -3.76 42.24 -15.56
C HIS A 130 -5.10 42.10 -14.83
N THR A 131 -5.41 40.90 -14.32
CA THR A 131 -6.71 40.57 -13.71
C THR A 131 -6.59 39.75 -12.42
N PRO A 132 -5.88 40.22 -11.37
CA PRO A 132 -5.66 39.45 -10.14
C PRO A 132 -6.96 38.98 -9.46
N ALA A 133 -7.98 39.83 -9.47
CA ALA A 133 -9.30 39.52 -8.90
C ALA A 133 -10.01 38.37 -9.63
N TYR A 134 -9.89 38.30 -10.96
CA TYR A 134 -10.48 37.22 -11.76
C TYR A 134 -9.76 35.90 -11.51
N CYS A 135 -8.42 35.89 -11.47
CA CYS A 135 -7.66 34.69 -11.13
C CYS A 135 -8.03 34.16 -9.74
N THR A 136 -8.12 35.02 -8.73
CA THR A 136 -8.51 34.61 -7.37
C THR A 136 -9.93 34.03 -7.34
N ARG A 137 -10.87 34.66 -8.05
CA ARG A 137 -12.25 34.17 -8.14
C ARG A 137 -12.32 32.82 -8.83
N ALA A 138 -11.74 32.69 -10.03
CA ALA A 138 -11.71 31.46 -10.82
C ALA A 138 -11.10 30.30 -10.04
N TRP A 139 -9.96 30.52 -9.38
CA TRP A 139 -9.34 29.52 -8.52
C TRP A 139 -10.23 29.12 -7.35
N THR A 140 -10.88 30.09 -6.69
CA THR A 140 -11.79 29.82 -5.57
C THR A 140 -13.02 29.03 -6.01
N GLU A 141 -13.59 29.36 -7.17
CA GLU A 141 -14.74 28.66 -7.75
C GLU A 141 -14.36 27.22 -8.15
N GLU A 142 -13.26 27.04 -8.88
CA GLU A 142 -12.73 25.72 -9.23
C GLU A 142 -12.48 24.87 -7.97
N TRP A 143 -11.87 25.46 -6.94
CA TRP A 143 -11.60 24.75 -5.69
C TRP A 143 -12.87 24.32 -4.98
N LYS A 144 -13.88 25.19 -4.89
CA LYS A 144 -15.14 24.87 -4.19
C LYS A 144 -15.95 23.79 -4.93
N GLU A 145 -16.02 23.89 -6.24
CA GLU A 145 -16.94 23.08 -7.03
C GLU A 145 -16.35 21.73 -7.43
N ASN A 146 -15.05 21.68 -7.79
CA ASN A 146 -14.46 20.51 -8.43
C ASN A 146 -13.54 19.71 -7.52
N ILE A 147 -12.76 20.37 -6.65
CA ILE A 147 -11.71 19.69 -5.86
C ILE A 147 -12.27 18.70 -4.82
N PRO A 148 -13.25 19.07 -3.96
CA PRO A 148 -13.88 18.11 -3.04
C PRO A 148 -14.47 16.89 -3.75
N ARG A 149 -15.04 17.08 -4.95
CA ARG A 149 -15.66 15.99 -5.72
C ARG A 149 -14.61 14.98 -6.20
N ARG A 150 -13.42 15.45 -6.58
CA ARG A 150 -12.31 14.58 -7.00
C ARG A 150 -11.67 13.86 -5.80
N LEU A 151 -11.38 14.58 -4.73
CA LEU A 151 -10.74 14.02 -3.53
C LEU A 151 -11.62 12.99 -2.82
N HIS A 152 -12.95 13.16 -2.85
CA HIS A 152 -13.91 12.29 -2.18
C HIS A 152 -14.72 11.41 -3.13
N HIS A 153 -14.27 11.23 -4.39
CA HIS A 153 -14.99 10.36 -5.31
C HIS A 153 -15.00 8.91 -4.78
N PRO A 154 -16.16 8.26 -4.64
CA PRO A 154 -16.25 6.94 -4.01
C PRO A 154 -15.57 5.83 -4.82
N ASP A 155 -15.61 5.93 -6.15
CA ASP A 155 -15.10 4.88 -7.04
C ASP A 155 -13.66 5.13 -7.53
N VAL A 156 -13.21 6.39 -7.50
CA VAL A 156 -11.93 6.81 -8.08
C VAL A 156 -11.31 7.86 -7.15
N PRO A 157 -10.93 7.47 -5.93
CA PRO A 157 -10.30 8.39 -5.00
C PRO A 157 -9.01 8.91 -5.63
N CYS A 158 -8.89 10.24 -5.71
CA CYS A 158 -7.70 10.90 -6.19
C CYS A 158 -6.82 11.27 -4.98
N ASP A 159 -5.57 10.84 -4.98
CA ASP A 159 -4.59 11.34 -4.00
C ASP A 159 -4.20 12.80 -4.31
N SER A 160 -3.60 13.46 -3.33
CA SER A 160 -3.27 14.88 -3.46
C SER A 160 -2.19 15.14 -4.51
N ALA A 161 -1.25 14.21 -4.74
CA ALA A 161 -0.18 14.37 -5.73
C ALA A 161 -0.73 14.32 -7.16
N THR A 162 -1.55 13.30 -7.43
CA THR A 162 -2.27 13.13 -8.70
C THR A 162 -3.17 14.33 -8.96
N LEU A 163 -3.92 14.80 -7.96
CA LEU A 163 -4.76 16.00 -8.09
C LEU A 163 -3.94 17.23 -8.49
N LEU A 164 -2.83 17.50 -7.80
CA LEU A 164 -2.00 18.67 -8.08
C LEU A 164 -1.34 18.59 -9.46
N GLN A 165 -0.97 17.39 -9.91
CA GLN A 165 -0.44 17.15 -11.25
C GLN A 165 -1.50 17.39 -12.33
N GLU A 166 -2.71 16.88 -12.14
CA GLU A 166 -3.84 17.14 -13.05
C GLU A 166 -4.13 18.64 -13.13
N LEU A 167 -4.21 19.31 -11.97
CA LEU A 167 -4.43 20.74 -11.89
C LEU A 167 -3.34 21.55 -12.58
N GLN A 168 -2.10 21.06 -12.69
CA GLN A 168 -1.04 21.81 -13.37
C GLN A 168 -1.29 21.94 -14.88
N THR A 169 -2.01 20.97 -15.45
CA THR A 169 -2.30 20.88 -16.89
C THR A 169 -3.73 21.26 -17.26
N ALA A 170 -4.62 21.34 -16.27
CA ALA A 170 -6.01 21.73 -16.47
C ALA A 170 -6.13 23.17 -16.98
N VAL A 171 -7.08 23.42 -17.89
CA VAL A 171 -7.47 24.77 -18.27
C VAL A 171 -8.60 25.21 -17.34
N ILE A 172 -8.34 26.22 -16.52
CA ILE A 172 -9.34 26.82 -15.62
C ILE A 172 -9.75 28.15 -16.23
N ASP A 173 -11.04 28.29 -16.56
CA ASP A 173 -11.57 29.50 -17.18
C ASP A 173 -11.27 30.73 -16.32
N GLU A 174 -10.81 31.81 -16.95
CA GLU A 174 -10.41 33.08 -16.31
C GLU A 174 -9.19 33.03 -15.36
N LEU A 175 -8.58 31.86 -15.15
CA LEU A 175 -7.31 31.73 -14.43
C LEU A 175 -6.16 31.68 -15.42
N CYS A 176 -5.22 32.62 -15.31
CA CYS A 176 -4.02 32.56 -16.14
C CYS A 176 -3.04 31.47 -15.66
N GLN A 177 -2.33 30.87 -16.62
CA GLN A 177 -1.42 29.75 -16.38
C GLN A 177 -0.34 30.04 -15.32
N GLN A 178 0.18 31.28 -15.28
CA GLN A 178 1.24 31.64 -14.31
C GLN A 178 0.70 31.69 -12.88
N CYS A 179 -0.47 32.29 -12.63
CA CYS A 179 -1.10 32.30 -11.30
C CYS A 179 -1.42 30.87 -10.84
N GLN A 180 -1.88 30.01 -11.76
CA GLN A 180 -2.14 28.60 -11.50
C GLN A 180 -0.86 27.86 -11.08
N GLN A 181 0.21 27.97 -11.86
CA GLN A 181 1.50 27.34 -11.54
C GLN A 181 2.06 27.81 -10.19
N LEU A 182 1.99 29.11 -9.88
CA LEU A 182 2.43 29.64 -8.60
C LEU A 182 1.58 29.13 -7.43
N SER A 183 0.26 29.08 -7.60
CA SER A 183 -0.68 28.58 -6.58
C SER A 183 -0.46 27.08 -6.30
N ILE A 184 -0.24 26.28 -7.35
CA ILE A 184 0.07 24.85 -7.22
C ILE A 184 1.46 24.66 -6.60
N SER A 185 2.45 25.46 -6.99
CA SER A 185 3.80 25.41 -6.38
C SER A 185 3.77 25.73 -4.88
N LEU A 186 2.91 26.66 -4.46
CA LEU A 186 2.68 26.93 -3.03
C LEU A 186 2.11 25.70 -2.33
N LEU A 187 1.17 24.99 -2.95
CA LEU A 187 0.57 23.78 -2.38
C LEU A 187 1.59 22.65 -2.22
N TRP A 188 2.44 22.42 -3.24
CA TRP A 188 3.58 21.51 -3.14
C TRP A 188 4.52 21.91 -2.00
N GLY A 189 4.83 23.20 -1.87
CA GLY A 189 5.68 23.73 -0.80
C GLY A 189 5.07 23.62 0.61
N LYS A 190 3.74 23.48 0.72
CA LYS A 190 3.05 23.27 2.01
C LYS A 190 3.12 21.84 2.52
N GLY A 191 3.55 20.87 1.72
CA GLY A 191 3.79 19.52 2.21
C GLY A 191 2.60 18.56 2.14
N TRP A 192 1.51 18.89 1.43
CA TRP A 192 0.28 18.08 1.45
C TRP A 192 0.49 16.64 0.95
N THR A 193 1.28 16.46 -0.10
CA THR A 193 1.59 15.14 -0.66
C THR A 193 2.48 14.34 0.28
N GLN A 194 3.45 15.01 0.92
CA GLN A 194 4.33 14.42 1.91
C GLN A 194 3.56 14.00 3.15
N GLN A 195 2.46 14.68 3.48
CA GLN A 195 1.62 14.30 4.62
C GLN A 195 0.92 12.97 4.35
N GLU A 196 0.37 12.74 3.15
CA GLU A 196 -0.22 11.44 2.81
C GLU A 196 0.81 10.30 2.85
N ASP A 197 2.00 10.54 2.27
CA ASP A 197 3.09 9.56 2.33
C ASP A 197 3.53 9.27 3.77
N ALA A 198 3.63 10.31 4.62
CA ALA A 198 3.99 10.15 6.02
C ALA A 198 2.97 9.30 6.80
N GLU A 199 1.67 9.43 6.51
CA GLU A 199 0.66 8.58 7.16
C GLU A 199 0.78 7.11 6.74
N ILE A 200 1.14 6.84 5.48
CA ILE A 200 1.40 5.48 4.99
C ILE A 200 2.67 4.92 5.63
N ASP A 201 3.75 5.70 5.66
CA ASP A 201 5.04 5.32 6.23
C ASP A 201 4.92 5.02 7.74
N GLU A 202 4.11 5.80 8.47
CA GLU A 202 3.80 5.53 9.89
C GLU A 202 3.08 4.18 10.05
N GLY A 203 2.09 3.90 9.18
CA GLY A 203 1.38 2.62 9.15
C GLY A 203 2.31 1.44 8.87
N VAL A 204 3.23 1.59 7.92
CA VAL A 204 4.25 0.58 7.58
C VAL A 204 5.22 0.36 8.74
N ALA A 205 5.72 1.44 9.35
CA ALA A 205 6.64 1.36 10.48
C ALA A 205 6.03 0.59 11.65
N ALA A 206 4.78 0.89 12.01
CA ALA A 206 4.05 0.16 13.06
C ALA A 206 3.93 -1.34 12.76
N LEU A 207 3.75 -1.70 11.49
CA LEU A 207 3.65 -3.11 11.06
C LEU A 207 5.00 -3.84 11.09
N ILE A 208 6.09 -3.16 10.74
CA ILE A 208 7.45 -3.71 10.84
C ILE A 208 7.80 -3.94 12.31
N GLU A 209 7.52 -2.98 13.20
CA GLU A 209 7.76 -3.13 14.64
C GLU A 209 7.07 -4.36 15.22
N LEU A 210 5.81 -4.63 14.82
CA LEU A 210 5.09 -5.83 15.23
C LEU A 210 5.78 -7.15 14.82
N GLN A 211 6.54 -7.16 13.72
CA GLN A 211 7.30 -8.35 13.32
C GLN A 211 8.56 -8.57 14.17
N THR A 212 9.18 -7.48 14.62
CA THR A 212 10.42 -7.55 15.40
C THR A 212 10.20 -7.99 16.85
N GLY A 213 8.97 -7.86 17.37
CA GLY A 213 8.64 -8.09 18.80
C GLY A 213 8.30 -9.52 19.22
N GLY A 214 8.23 -10.50 18.32
CA GLY A 214 7.87 -11.90 18.65
C GLY A 214 8.57 -12.92 17.75
N PRO A 215 8.53 -14.23 18.05
CA PRO A 215 9.03 -15.29 17.16
C PRO A 215 8.25 -15.31 15.82
N PRO A 216 8.82 -15.83 14.72
CA PRO A 216 8.16 -15.90 13.42
C PRO A 216 6.77 -16.57 13.54
N GLN A 217 5.73 -15.98 12.95
CA GLN A 217 4.37 -16.55 13.03
C GLN A 217 4.27 -17.95 12.42
N ALA A 218 5.15 -18.31 11.49
CA ALA A 218 5.23 -19.67 10.95
C ALA A 218 5.49 -20.71 12.06
N GLU A 219 6.31 -20.39 13.07
CA GLU A 219 6.56 -21.27 14.22
C GLU A 219 5.32 -21.36 15.14
N ALA A 220 4.51 -20.29 15.21
CA ALA A 220 3.32 -20.24 16.06
C ALA A 220 2.11 -20.98 15.44
N ILE A 221 1.95 -20.93 14.11
CA ILE A 221 0.89 -21.65 13.38
C ILE A 221 1.11 -23.17 13.54
N GLU A 222 2.35 -23.65 13.38
CA GLU A 222 2.66 -25.07 13.61
C GLU A 222 2.62 -25.48 15.08
N ALA A 223 2.95 -24.62 16.05
CA ALA A 223 2.79 -24.95 17.47
C ALA A 223 1.31 -25.16 17.84
N MET A 224 0.40 -24.47 17.16
CA MET A 224 -1.04 -24.68 17.30
C MET A 224 -1.50 -25.95 16.58
N GLU A 225 -0.97 -26.27 15.40
CA GLU A 225 -1.33 -27.50 14.66
C GLU A 225 -0.79 -28.77 15.35
N ASN A 226 0.46 -28.74 15.83
CA ASN A 226 1.07 -29.85 16.57
C ASN A 226 0.57 -29.97 18.03
N GLY A 227 -0.02 -28.92 18.59
CA GLY A 227 -0.58 -28.92 19.94
C GLY A 227 -1.94 -29.61 20.07
N VAL A 228 -2.64 -29.86 18.96
CA VAL A 228 -3.96 -30.50 18.95
C VAL A 228 -3.89 -32.03 18.96
N GLU A 229 -2.75 -32.64 18.61
CA GLU A 229 -2.60 -34.11 18.59
C GLU A 229 -2.24 -34.74 19.96
N GLY A 230 -2.11 -33.93 21.02
CA GLY A 230 -1.57 -34.37 22.32
C GLY A 230 -2.56 -34.75 23.43
N GLN A 231 -3.88 -34.58 23.26
CA GLN A 231 -4.86 -34.92 24.30
C GLN A 231 -5.52 -36.28 24.05
N ALA A 232 -4.78 -37.35 24.32
CA ALA A 232 -5.37 -38.66 24.56
C ALA A 232 -6.17 -38.60 25.89
N VAL A 233 -7.48 -38.76 25.79
CA VAL A 233 -8.39 -38.92 26.94
C VAL A 233 -8.06 -40.25 27.62
N PRO A 234 -7.72 -40.27 28.93
CA PRO A 234 -7.59 -41.52 29.66
C PRO A 234 -8.98 -42.14 29.90
N GLU A 235 -9.09 -43.44 29.59
CA GLU A 235 -10.27 -44.29 29.88
C GLU A 235 -10.54 -44.46 31.37
#